data_AF-A0AA95I7P7-F1
#
_entry.id   AF-A0AA95I7P7-F1
#
_cell.length_a   1.000
_cell.length_b   1.000
_cell.length_c   1.000
_cell.angle_alpha   90.00
_cell.angle_beta   90.00
_cell.angle_gamma   90.00
#
_symmetry.space_group_name_H-M   'P 1'
#
loop_
_entity.id
_entity.type
_entity.pdbx_description
1 polymer ?
#
loop_
_entity_poly.entity_id
_entity_poly.type
_entity_poly.pdbx_seq_one_letter_code
_entity_poly.pdbx_strand_id
1 'polypeptide(L)' 'MQSNQQAKKTIGSIMKPEFAGTDPNKVKQQIQKDVSQGQGAMTSREAGAMQD' A
#
# COMPACT_ATOMS: atom_id res chain seq x y z
N MET A 1 -20.48 -25.10 -14.32
CA MET A 1 -19.12 -24.50 -14.29
C MET A 1 -19.09 -23.17 -15.06
N GLN A 2 -19.74 -22.11 -14.58
CA GLN A 2 -19.83 -20.84 -15.35
C GLN A 2 -19.65 -19.54 -14.54
N SER A 3 -19.48 -19.62 -13.22
CA SER A 3 -19.46 -18.43 -12.35
C SER A 3 -18.08 -17.77 -12.21
N ASN A 4 -17.00 -18.38 -12.71
CA ASN A 4 -15.62 -17.98 -12.38
C ASN A 4 -14.94 -17.08 -13.44
N GLN A 5 -15.62 -16.76 -14.55
CA GLN A 5 -15.05 -15.91 -15.61
C GLN A 5 -15.39 -14.42 -15.45
N GLN A 6 -16.45 -14.09 -14.71
CA GLN A 6 -16.91 -12.71 -14.57
C GLN A 6 -16.13 -11.95 -13.48
N ALA A 7 -15.68 -12.64 -12.42
CA ALA A 7 -14.87 -12.05 -11.35
C ALA A 7 -13.48 -11.58 -11.83
N LYS A 8 -12.91 -12.19 -12.88
CA LYS A 8 -11.59 -11.78 -13.41
C LYS A 8 -11.64 -10.53 -14.29
N LYS A 9 -12.78 -10.23 -14.94
CA LYS A 9 -12.92 -9.03 -15.78
C LYS A 9 -13.06 -7.75 -14.95
N THR A 10 -13.60 -7.83 -13.74
CA THR A 10 -13.78 -6.67 -12.88
C THR A 10 -12.49 -6.24 -12.20
N ILE A 11 -11.56 -7.17 -11.92
CA ILE A 11 -10.29 -6.85 -11.23
C ILE A 11 -9.38 -5.95 -12.08
N GLY A 12 -9.39 -6.10 -13.40
CA GLY A 12 -8.60 -5.24 -14.31
C GLY A 12 -9.08 -3.80 -14.43
N SER A 13 -10.28 -3.49 -13.91
CA SER A 13 -10.95 -2.18 -14.07
C SER A 13 -11.07 -1.38 -12.76
N ILE A 14 -10.61 -1.90 -11.61
CA ILE A 14 -10.72 -1.20 -10.31
C ILE A 14 -9.68 -0.07 -10.18
N MET A 15 -8.59 -0.14 -10.95
CA MET A 15 -7.63 0.96 -11.02
C MET A 15 -8.19 2.04 -11.95
N LYS A 16 -8.72 3.13 -11.38
CA LYS A 16 -9.04 4.33 -12.17
C LYS A 16 -7.79 4.71 -12.98
N PRO A 17 -7.89 5.04 -14.28
CA PRO A 17 -6.73 5.40 -15.10
C PRO A 17 -5.90 6.57 -14.53
N GLU A 18 -6.54 7.50 -13.83
CA GLU A 18 -5.87 8.62 -13.14
C GLU A 18 -5.16 8.22 -11.82
N PHE A 19 -5.44 7.01 -11.31
CA PHE A 19 -4.80 6.36 -10.16
C PHE A 19 -3.91 5.19 -10.60
N ALA A 20 -3.40 5.23 -11.83
CA ALA A 20 -2.56 4.18 -12.39
C ALA A 20 -1.19 4.12 -11.67
N GLY A 21 -1.18 3.42 -10.54
CA GLY A 21 0.03 3.01 -9.82
C GLY A 21 0.80 4.15 -9.16
N THR A 22 1.62 3.79 -8.18
CA THR A 22 2.63 4.68 -7.63
C THR A 22 3.99 4.23 -8.13
N ASP A 23 4.88 5.17 -8.48
CA ASP A 23 6.27 4.85 -8.82
C ASP A 23 6.97 4.26 -7.59
N PRO A 24 7.39 2.98 -7.61
CA PRO A 24 8.04 2.34 -6.48
C PRO A 24 9.31 3.06 -6.02
N ASN A 25 10.07 3.67 -6.94
CA ASN A 25 11.30 4.40 -6.61
C ASN A 25 10.98 5.71 -5.89
N LYS A 26 9.91 6.38 -6.29
CA LYS A 26 9.43 7.59 -5.61
C LYS A 26 8.89 7.25 -4.22
N VAL A 27 8.12 6.17 -4.08
CA VAL A 27 7.61 5.69 -2.79
C VAL A 27 8.76 5.35 -1.85
N LYS A 28 9.77 4.62 -2.33
CA LYS A 28 10.95 4.25 -1.53
C LYS A 28 11.68 5.50 -0.98
N GLN A 29 11.90 6.50 -1.83
CA GLN A 29 12.53 7.76 -1.40
C GLN A 29 11.69 8.51 -0.38
N GLN A 30 10.36 8.55 -0.57
CA GLN A 30 9.45 9.19 0.36
C GLN A 30 9.46 8.49 1.73
N ILE A 31 9.40 7.15 1.76
CA ILE A 31 9.47 6.38 3.02
C ILE A 31 10.79 6.64 3.75
N GLN A 32 11.92 6.68 3.04
CA GLN A 32 13.21 6.98 3.67
C GLN A 32 13.22 8.37 4.31
N LYS A 33 12.65 9.36 3.61
CA LYS A 33 12.49 10.71 4.14
C LYS A 33 11.59 10.72 5.37
N ASP A 34 10.42 10.09 5.30
CA ASP A 34 9.44 10.07 6.38
C ASP A 34 10.03 9.43 7.64
N VAL A 35 10.68 8.27 7.48
CA VAL A 35 11.40 7.58 8.57
C VAL A 35 12.51 8.46 9.15
N SER A 36 13.28 9.16 8.32
CA SER A 36 14.32 10.10 8.80
C SER A 36 13.75 11.27 9.60
N GLN A 37 12.49 11.64 9.33
CA GLN A 37 11.75 12.68 10.04
C GLN A 37 10.96 12.11 11.24
N GLY A 38 11.09 10.82 11.52
CA GLY A 38 10.32 10.12 12.57
C GLY A 38 8.85 9.90 12.21
N GLN A 39 8.41 10.22 10.99
CA GLN A 39 7.05 10.00 10.52
C GLN A 39 6.86 8.52 10.19
N GLY A 40 5.99 7.85 10.93
CA GLY A 40 5.78 6.40 10.79
C GLY A 40 6.92 5.55 11.35
N ALA A 41 7.93 6.15 11.98
CA ALA A 41 8.91 5.42 12.76
C ALA A 41 8.26 5.01 14.09
N MET A 42 8.24 3.72 14.38
CA MET A 42 7.69 3.16 15.61
C MET A 42 8.79 2.42 16.35
N THR A 43 9.01 2.73 17.63
CA THR A 43 9.96 1.97 18.42
C THR A 43 9.39 0.59 18.78
N SER A 44 10.25 -0.39 19.05
CA SER A 44 9.84 -1.75 19.42
C SER A 44 8.95 -1.78 20.66
N ARG A 45 9.14 -0.84 21.59
CA ARG A 45 8.29 -0.66 22.77
C ARG A 45 6.90 -0.18 22.41
N GLU A 46 6.81 0.85 21.57
CA GLU A 46 5.53 1.43 21.14
C GLU A 46 4.72 0.42 20.32
N ALA A 47 5.37 -0.24 19.35
CA ALA A 47 4.74 -1.28 18.55
C ALA A 47 4.27 -2.48 19.40
N GLY A 48 5.06 -2.89 20.40
CA GLY A 48 4.69 -3.99 21.30
C GLY A 48 3.56 -3.66 22.29
N ALA A 49 3.26 -2.37 22.47
CA ALA A 49 2.14 -1.91 23.30
C ALA A 49 0.83 -1.76 22.51
N MET A 50 0.86 -1.83 21.17
CA MET A 50 -0.34 -1.85 20.34
C MET A 50 -1.00 -3.23 20.46
N GLN A 51 -2.03 -3.32 21.30
CA GLN A 51 -2.93 -4.48 21.36
C GLN A 51 -4.12 -4.25 20.42
N ASP A 52 -4.51 -5.28 19.67
CA ASP A 52 -5.62 -5.32 18.70
C ASP A 52 -6.99 -5.09 19.36
#